data_AF-A0A6V8EN81-F1
#
_entry.id   AF-A0A6V8EN81-F1
#
_cell.length_a   1.000
_cell.length_b   1.000
_cell.length_c   1.000
_cell.angle_alpha   90.00
_cell.angle_beta   90.00
_cell.angle_gamma   90.00
#
_symmetry.space_group_name_H-M   'P 1'
#
loop_
_entity.id
_entity.type
_entity.pdbx_description
1 polymer ?
#
loop_
_entity_poly.entity_id
_entity_poly.type
_entity_poly.pdbx_seq_one_letter_code
_entity_poly.pdbx_strand_id
1 'polypeptide(L)'
;MCGTDRENSRINGRENCEECGSKSIEEGVSHYHCGNCGIQLESLKYDTCYTFPSEVKTTRRTNSSSDLGSQIGIDKSSSYQSRRLAALQDRHSRRNLSYTDKIVKEAEIANLSPSICLKVADIISKANSRMELTHNRDGMIGLQLISTREDRSQYRRRVYAIAALELLNRNLESEAIQVLEIASEWGIDKSDISQAIKLINKVSISVNDRLSVSDMNNQTKDPSIIRNDELNHFLFNFQDHLCEIINFDSAKGIIASAIEILSKEGEPIGNASFINNEGKYRNMSPQKASMETIIDSMIHLGYSDEIIKCFFNKKPVPGMTWVNSRLGRRRRALVED
;
A
#
# COMPACT_ATOMS: atom_id res chain seq x y z
N MET A 1 27.63 -14.01 41.92
CA MET A 1 28.15 -12.65 42.16
C MET A 1 27.07 -11.68 41.72
N CYS A 2 26.26 -11.19 42.65
CA CYS A 2 25.23 -10.18 42.39
C CYS A 2 25.80 -8.81 42.76
N GLY A 3 26.02 -7.94 41.78
CA GLY A 3 26.67 -6.66 42.06
C GLY A 3 26.67 -5.60 40.95
N THR A 4 25.89 -5.72 39.87
CA THR A 4 25.95 -4.75 38.75
C THR A 4 24.68 -3.93 38.54
N ASP A 5 23.54 -4.30 39.12
CA ASP A 5 22.28 -3.62 38.78
C ASP A 5 22.00 -2.36 39.63
N ARG A 6 22.78 -2.15 40.71
CA ARG A 6 22.60 -0.99 41.61
C ARG A 6 23.32 0.28 41.16
N GLU A 7 24.36 0.19 40.33
CA GLU A 7 25.04 1.37 39.78
C GLU A 7 24.34 1.92 38.53
N ASN A 8 23.83 1.05 37.65
CA ASN A 8 23.08 1.48 36.45
C ASN A 8 21.76 2.19 36.77
N SER A 9 21.18 1.93 37.95
CA SER A 9 19.94 2.58 38.39
C SER A 9 20.12 4.02 38.89
N ARG A 10 21.36 4.48 39.13
CA ARG A 10 21.65 5.83 39.62
C ARG A 10 21.91 6.86 38.51
N ILE A 11 22.12 6.42 37.28
CA ILE A 11 22.62 7.29 36.20
C ILE A 11 21.50 7.79 35.29
N ASN A 12 20.39 7.04 35.16
CA ASN A 12 19.22 7.40 34.34
C ASN A 12 18.37 8.60 34.87
N GLY A 13 18.89 9.38 35.83
CA GLY A 13 18.17 10.47 36.48
C GLY A 13 18.96 11.79 36.59
N ARG A 14 20.05 11.96 35.85
CA ARG A 14 20.81 13.23 35.86
C ARG A 14 20.27 14.16 34.78
N GLU A 15 19.26 14.95 35.12
CA GLU A 15 18.70 15.99 34.23
C GLU A 15 19.64 17.20 34.03
N ASN A 16 20.69 17.33 34.84
CA ASN A 16 21.57 18.50 34.87
C ASN A 16 23.05 18.10 34.81
N CYS A 17 23.85 18.89 34.11
CA CYS A 17 25.31 18.81 34.17
C CYS A 17 25.81 19.09 35.60
N GLU A 18 26.65 18.22 36.17
CA GLU A 18 27.16 18.37 37.54
C GLU A 18 28.07 19.59 37.74
N GLU A 19 28.73 20.05 36.66
CA GLU A 19 29.68 21.16 36.71
C GLU A 19 29.02 22.54 36.57
N CYS A 20 28.06 22.68 35.65
CA CYS A 20 27.44 23.98 35.35
C CYS A 20 25.94 24.04 35.66
N GLY A 21 25.34 22.95 36.13
CA GLY A 21 23.90 22.85 36.43
C GLY A 21 22.98 22.96 35.21
N SER A 22 23.52 23.08 34.00
CA SER A 22 22.72 23.30 32.79
C SER A 22 22.08 22.01 32.29
N LYS A 23 20.91 22.15 31.64
CA LYS A 23 20.18 21.07 30.98
C LYS A 23 20.50 20.93 29.49
N SER A 24 21.38 21.78 28.95
CA SER A 24 21.71 21.73 27.52
C SER A 24 22.68 20.56 27.27
N ILE A 25 22.22 19.58 26.49
CA ILE A 25 23.00 18.43 26.07
C ILE A 25 23.06 18.46 24.55
N GLU A 26 24.26 18.36 24.00
CA GLU A 26 24.56 18.34 22.58
C GLU A 26 25.23 17.02 22.21
N GLU A 27 24.93 16.50 21.02
CA GLU A 27 25.47 15.24 20.52
C GLU A 27 26.84 15.47 19.87
N GLY A 28 27.88 14.79 20.38
CA GLY A 28 29.22 14.79 19.80
C GLY A 28 29.46 13.60 18.86
N VAL A 29 30.73 13.32 18.56
CA VAL A 29 31.11 12.22 17.66
C VAL A 29 31.15 10.86 18.37
N SER A 30 31.42 10.86 19.67
CA SER A 30 31.54 9.63 20.47
C SER A 30 30.79 9.67 21.79
N HIS A 31 30.43 10.86 22.27
CA HIS A 31 29.77 11.09 23.55
C HIS A 31 28.82 12.29 23.42
N TYR A 32 27.83 12.35 24.29
CA TYR A 32 27.06 13.56 24.53
C TYR A 32 27.91 14.56 25.33
N HIS A 33 27.77 15.84 25.04
CA HIS A 33 28.44 16.94 25.72
C HIS A 33 27.43 17.89 26.33
N CYS A 34 27.80 18.58 27.40
CA CYS A 34 26.99 19.69 27.89
C CYS A 34 27.19 20.91 26.98
N GLY A 35 26.11 21.44 26.38
CA GLY A 35 26.19 22.55 25.44
C GLY A 35 26.69 23.87 26.04
N ASN A 36 26.74 23.97 27.38
CA ASN A 36 27.21 25.20 28.06
C ASN A 36 28.66 25.13 28.56
N CYS A 37 29.11 23.98 29.11
CA CYS A 37 30.48 23.84 29.64
C CYS A 37 31.36 22.86 28.84
N GLY A 38 30.82 22.19 27.83
CA GLY A 38 31.53 21.26 26.96
C GLY A 38 31.93 19.93 27.61
N ILE A 39 31.60 19.70 28.88
CA ILE A 39 32.00 18.47 29.56
C ILE A 39 31.35 17.25 28.92
N GLN A 40 32.14 16.19 28.81
CA GLN A 40 31.73 14.91 28.28
C GLN A 40 30.82 14.21 29.29
N LEU A 41 29.64 13.81 28.83
CA LEU A 41 28.64 13.11 29.62
C LEU A 41 28.69 11.61 29.25
N GLU A 42 27.63 11.09 28.64
CA GLU A 42 27.49 9.68 28.30
C GLU A 42 28.10 9.36 26.93
N SER A 43 28.69 8.17 26.77
CA SER A 43 29.12 7.65 25.47
C SER A 43 27.93 7.39 24.57
N LEU A 44 28.03 7.80 23.30
CA LEU A 44 27.06 7.45 22.28
C LEU A 44 27.01 5.93 22.10
N LYS A 45 25.80 5.39 22.10
CA LYS A 45 25.58 3.98 21.75
C LYS A 45 25.83 3.80 20.26
N TYR A 46 26.27 2.61 19.87
CA TYR A 46 26.38 2.25 18.46
C TYR A 46 25.04 2.48 17.77
N ASP A 47 25.07 3.18 16.63
CA ASP A 47 23.90 3.36 15.79
C ASP A 47 23.46 2.01 15.23
N THR A 48 22.42 1.42 15.82
CA THR A 48 21.85 0.15 15.37
C THR A 48 21.08 0.27 14.05
N CYS A 49 20.97 1.48 13.49
CA CYS A 49 20.26 1.73 12.23
C CYS A 49 21.15 1.52 10.99
N TYR A 50 22.47 1.41 11.14
CA TYR A 50 23.38 1.19 10.01
C TYR A 50 23.86 -0.27 9.96
N THR A 51 23.35 -1.03 8.99
CA THR A 51 23.80 -2.40 8.69
C THR A 51 24.83 -2.35 7.56
N PHE A 52 26.00 -2.99 7.72
CA PHE A 52 27.04 -2.94 6.69
C PHE A 52 26.61 -3.70 5.42
N PRO A 53 26.90 -3.20 4.20
CA PRO A 53 26.55 -3.90 2.95
C PRO A 53 27.11 -5.33 2.85
N SER A 54 28.24 -5.61 3.52
CA SER A 54 28.84 -6.94 3.61
C SER A 54 28.11 -7.92 4.54
N GLU A 55 27.24 -7.41 5.42
CA GLU A 55 26.30 -8.18 6.25
C GLU A 55 25.00 -8.46 5.50
N VAL A 56 24.74 -7.71 4.42
CA VAL A 56 23.71 -8.00 3.41
C VAL A 56 24.21 -9.11 2.47
N LYS A 57 24.62 -10.25 3.02
CA LYS A 57 24.92 -11.43 2.22
C LYS A 57 23.61 -12.15 1.91
N THR A 58 23.35 -12.21 0.60
CA THR A 58 22.37 -13.02 -0.13
C THR A 58 20.90 -12.67 0.10
N THR A 59 20.08 -13.00 -0.92
CA THR A 59 18.62 -12.93 -0.95
C THR A 59 18.04 -12.96 0.45
N ARG A 60 17.34 -11.89 0.86
CA ARG A 60 16.52 -11.88 2.06
C ARG A 60 15.70 -13.17 2.10
N ARG A 61 16.18 -14.17 2.85
CA ARG A 61 15.31 -15.00 3.67
C ARG A 61 14.86 -14.09 4.79
N THR A 62 14.06 -13.06 4.46
CA THR A 62 13.17 -12.49 5.45
C THR A 62 12.24 -13.62 5.77
N ASN A 63 12.61 -14.31 6.86
CA ASN A 63 11.76 -15.20 7.59
C ASN A 63 10.36 -14.60 7.56
N SER A 64 9.37 -15.38 7.12
CA SER A 64 8.09 -15.40 7.82
C SER A 64 8.40 -15.13 9.30
N SER A 65 7.78 -14.11 9.88
CA SER A 65 8.17 -13.46 11.14
C SER A 65 8.21 -14.35 12.40
N SER A 66 8.28 -15.68 12.27
CA SER A 66 8.20 -16.66 13.35
C SER A 66 9.00 -17.96 13.17
N ASP A 67 9.78 -18.14 12.10
CA ASP A 67 10.56 -19.39 11.91
C ASP A 67 11.97 -19.30 12.52
N LEU A 68 12.02 -19.38 13.85
CA LEU A 68 13.26 -19.61 14.59
C LEU A 68 13.58 -21.12 14.56
N GLY A 69 14.64 -21.50 13.84
CA GLY A 69 15.18 -22.86 13.86
C GLY A 69 16.10 -23.18 12.69
N SER A 70 17.16 -23.95 12.94
CA SER A 70 18.02 -24.49 11.89
C SER A 70 17.44 -25.79 11.34
N GLN A 71 17.51 -26.00 10.02
CA GLN A 71 17.07 -27.25 9.39
C GLN A 71 18.23 -28.20 9.21
N ILE A 72 18.03 -29.49 9.53
CA ILE A 72 19.04 -30.52 9.27
C ILE A 72 19.14 -30.77 7.76
N GLY A 73 20.27 -30.40 7.16
CA GLY A 73 20.58 -30.69 5.77
C GLY A 73 20.82 -32.19 5.53
N ILE A 74 20.32 -32.70 4.40
CA ILE A 74 20.60 -34.07 3.94
C ILE A 74 21.37 -33.98 2.63
N ASP A 75 22.55 -34.57 2.61
CA ASP A 75 23.37 -34.76 1.42
C ASP A 75 23.40 -36.25 1.02
N LYS A 76 23.91 -36.54 -0.18
CA LYS A 76 24.03 -37.92 -0.70
C LYS A 76 24.85 -38.84 0.22
N SER A 77 25.81 -38.29 0.96
CA SER A 77 26.68 -38.99 1.92
C SER A 77 26.14 -39.03 3.35
N SER A 78 24.96 -38.46 3.63
CA SER A 78 24.43 -38.39 5.00
C SER A 78 24.17 -39.77 5.59
N SER A 79 24.51 -39.92 6.88
CA SER A 79 24.28 -41.16 7.62
C SER A 79 22.79 -41.49 7.74
N TYR A 80 22.47 -42.76 8.03
CA TYR A 80 21.10 -43.18 8.33
C TYR A 80 20.51 -42.40 9.52
N GLN A 81 21.31 -42.11 10.55
CA GLN A 81 20.92 -41.33 11.72
C GLN A 81 20.56 -39.89 11.34
N SER A 82 21.36 -39.23 10.49
CA SER A 82 21.06 -37.89 9.99
C SER A 82 19.77 -37.85 9.19
N ARG A 83 19.53 -38.84 8.31
CA ARG A 83 18.26 -38.98 7.57
C ARG A 83 17.08 -39.19 8.50
N ARG A 84 17.23 -40.02 9.53
CA ARG A 84 16.19 -40.28 10.53
C ARG A 84 15.86 -39.03 11.35
N LEU A 85 16.87 -38.28 11.79
CA LEU A 85 16.69 -37.03 12.53
C LEU A 85 16.05 -35.95 11.67
N ALA A 86 16.47 -35.79 10.41
CA ALA A 86 15.83 -34.87 9.47
C ALA A 86 14.36 -35.25 9.24
N ALA A 87 14.03 -36.54 9.04
CA ALA A 87 12.65 -36.99 8.88
C ALA A 87 11.79 -36.84 10.15
N LEU A 88 12.41 -36.81 11.34
CA LEU A 88 11.73 -36.50 12.60
C LEU A 88 11.53 -35.00 12.75
N GLN A 89 12.55 -34.20 12.45
CA GLN A 89 12.44 -32.74 12.41
C GLN A 89 11.36 -32.32 11.43
N ASP A 90 11.36 -32.84 10.20
CA ASP A 90 10.31 -32.53 9.22
C ASP A 90 8.92 -32.91 9.73
N ARG A 91 8.78 -34.04 10.45
CA ARG A 91 7.49 -34.42 11.04
C ARG A 91 7.05 -33.48 12.16
N HIS A 92 7.95 -33.03 13.01
CA HIS A 92 7.65 -32.13 14.12
C HIS A 92 7.53 -30.66 13.69
N SER A 93 8.28 -30.27 12.66
CA SER A 93 8.32 -28.94 12.07
C SER A 93 7.32 -28.78 10.92
N ARG A 94 6.57 -29.82 10.55
CA ARG A 94 5.43 -29.74 9.62
C ARG A 94 4.37 -28.81 10.22
N ARG A 95 4.54 -27.52 9.99
CA ARG A 95 3.51 -26.52 10.18
C ARG A 95 2.53 -26.67 9.02
N ASN A 96 1.29 -27.02 9.34
CA ASN A 96 0.21 -26.86 8.39
C ASN A 96 0.07 -25.36 8.15
N LEU A 97 0.57 -24.88 7.00
CA LEU A 97 0.43 -23.49 6.61
C LEU A 97 -1.02 -23.06 6.79
N SER A 98 -1.20 -21.94 7.49
CA SER A 98 -2.52 -21.36 7.64
C SER A 98 -3.08 -21.00 6.26
N TYR A 99 -4.40 -20.85 6.16
CA TYR A 99 -5.01 -20.49 4.88
C TYR A 99 -4.52 -19.13 4.37
N THR A 100 -4.21 -18.21 5.29
CA THR A 100 -3.62 -16.91 5.00
C THR A 100 -2.21 -17.05 4.44
N ASP A 101 -1.36 -17.87 5.04
CA ASP A 101 0.01 -18.11 4.53
C ASP A 101 -0.01 -18.75 3.14
N LYS A 102 -1.00 -19.62 2.87
CA LYS A 102 -1.19 -20.20 1.54
C LYS A 102 -1.61 -19.19 0.48
N ILE A 103 -2.26 -18.09 0.86
CA ILE A 103 -2.63 -16.99 -0.05
C ILE A 103 -1.41 -16.10 -0.29
N VAL A 104 -0.68 -15.75 0.76
CA VAL A 104 0.56 -14.96 0.68
C VAL A 104 1.60 -15.66 -0.21
N LYS A 105 1.72 -17.00 -0.10
CA LYS A 105 2.61 -17.77 -0.97
C LYS A 105 2.28 -17.65 -2.46
N GLU A 106 1.01 -17.50 -2.84
CA GLU A 106 0.66 -17.26 -4.25
C GLU A 106 1.09 -15.85 -4.69
N ALA A 107 1.05 -14.85 -3.80
CA ALA A 107 1.57 -13.51 -4.05
C ALA A 107 3.11 -13.49 -4.17
N GLU A 108 3.82 -14.30 -3.38
CA GLU A 108 5.27 -14.50 -3.52
C GLU A 108 5.64 -15.15 -4.85
N ILE A 109 4.84 -16.13 -5.32
CA ILE A 109 5.02 -16.76 -6.64
C ILE A 109 4.86 -15.73 -7.78
N ALA A 110 4.06 -14.69 -7.57
CA ALA A 110 3.90 -13.58 -8.52
C ALA A 110 5.09 -12.59 -8.52
N ASN A 111 6.20 -12.89 -7.82
CA ASN A 111 7.38 -12.02 -7.68
C ASN A 111 7.09 -10.63 -7.08
N LEU A 112 6.07 -10.53 -6.21
CA LEU A 112 5.75 -9.27 -5.52
C LEU A 112 6.77 -8.95 -4.41
N SER A 113 6.94 -7.66 -4.13
CA SER A 113 7.84 -7.19 -3.07
C SER A 113 7.44 -7.75 -1.70
N PRO A 114 8.41 -8.12 -0.82
CA PRO A 114 8.11 -8.59 0.54
C PRO A 114 7.26 -7.61 1.36
N SER A 115 7.40 -6.29 1.11
CA SER A 115 6.58 -5.26 1.76
C SER A 115 5.09 -5.42 1.42
N ILE A 116 4.77 -5.68 0.15
CA ILE A 116 3.40 -5.93 -0.33
C ILE A 116 2.86 -7.24 0.26
N CYS A 117 3.66 -8.31 0.26
CA CYS A 117 3.25 -9.61 0.80
C CYS A 117 2.83 -9.52 2.27
N LEU A 118 3.54 -8.74 3.10
CA LEU A 118 3.18 -8.51 4.50
C LEU A 118 1.82 -7.80 4.64
N LYS A 119 1.53 -6.84 3.77
CA LYS A 119 0.27 -6.10 3.81
C LYS A 119 -0.91 -6.94 3.32
N VAL A 120 -0.69 -7.76 2.28
CA VAL A 120 -1.65 -8.78 1.86
C VAL A 120 -1.95 -9.74 3.01
N ALA A 121 -0.91 -10.19 3.74
CA ALA A 121 -1.08 -11.06 4.90
C ALA A 121 -1.97 -10.40 5.98
N ASP A 122 -1.76 -9.12 6.27
CA ASP A 122 -2.57 -8.38 7.24
C ASP A 122 -4.05 -8.29 6.81
N ILE A 123 -4.32 -7.88 5.57
CA ILE A 123 -5.69 -7.79 5.02
C ILE A 123 -6.40 -9.15 5.09
N ILE A 124 -5.73 -10.21 4.65
CA ILE A 124 -6.31 -11.55 4.58
C ILE A 124 -6.46 -12.17 5.96
N SER A 125 -5.53 -11.92 6.90
CA SER A 125 -5.64 -12.42 8.28
C SER A 125 -6.85 -11.79 8.99
N LYS A 126 -7.05 -10.48 8.85
CA LYS A 126 -8.21 -9.76 9.35
C LYS A 126 -9.51 -10.29 8.75
N ALA A 127 -9.55 -10.46 7.43
CA ALA A 127 -10.73 -10.99 6.75
C ALA A 127 -11.04 -12.45 7.16
N ASN A 128 -10.03 -13.31 7.24
CA ASN A 128 -10.19 -14.72 7.58
C ASN A 128 -10.63 -14.93 9.03
N SER A 129 -10.21 -14.06 9.96
CA SER A 129 -10.61 -14.14 11.37
C SER A 129 -12.12 -13.98 11.61
N ARG A 130 -12.86 -13.38 10.65
CA ARG A 130 -14.28 -13.05 10.81
C ARG A 130 -15.21 -13.74 9.83
N MET A 131 -14.77 -13.92 8.58
CA MET A 131 -15.62 -14.49 7.53
C MET A 131 -15.33 -15.96 7.26
N GLU A 132 -14.33 -16.53 7.95
CA GLU A 132 -13.87 -17.90 7.72
C GLU A 132 -13.70 -18.16 6.22
N LEU A 133 -12.80 -17.42 5.55
CA LEU A 133 -12.57 -17.54 4.10
C LEU A 133 -12.25 -18.99 3.67
N THR A 134 -11.79 -19.81 4.61
CA THR A 134 -11.60 -21.26 4.52
C THR A 134 -12.88 -22.08 4.31
N HIS A 135 -14.03 -21.56 4.73
CA HIS A 135 -15.35 -22.20 4.74
C HIS A 135 -16.22 -21.74 3.57
N ASN A 136 -15.93 -20.58 2.97
CA ASN A 136 -16.59 -20.11 1.74
C ASN A 136 -16.01 -20.83 0.51
N ARG A 137 -16.52 -22.05 0.25
CA ARG A 137 -15.96 -22.97 -0.75
C ARG A 137 -16.61 -22.90 -2.12
N ASP A 138 -17.83 -22.34 -2.20
CA ASP A 138 -18.74 -22.47 -3.34
C ASP A 138 -19.22 -21.11 -3.86
N GLY A 139 -19.47 -21.02 -5.17
CA GLY A 139 -20.12 -19.86 -5.80
C GLY A 139 -19.26 -19.03 -6.76
N MET A 140 -17.96 -19.29 -6.88
CA MET A 140 -17.11 -18.61 -7.86
C MET A 140 -17.33 -19.15 -9.28
N ILE A 141 -17.47 -18.26 -10.26
CA ILE A 141 -17.76 -18.59 -11.65
C ILE A 141 -16.60 -19.35 -12.28
N GLY A 142 -15.36 -18.94 -12.02
CA GLY A 142 -14.17 -19.58 -12.60
C GLY A 142 -13.91 -21.01 -12.11
N LEU A 143 -14.63 -21.48 -11.08
CA LEU A 143 -14.54 -22.87 -10.62
C LEU A 143 -15.29 -23.86 -11.53
N GLN A 144 -16.18 -23.40 -12.42
CA GLN A 144 -17.01 -24.26 -13.28
C GLN A 144 -16.17 -25.08 -14.27
N LEU A 145 -15.03 -24.55 -14.70
CA LEU A 145 -14.15 -25.19 -15.69
C LEU A 145 -13.04 -26.05 -15.05
N ILE A 146 -12.90 -26.03 -13.71
CA ILE A 146 -11.82 -26.72 -13.00
C ILE A 146 -12.36 -28.03 -12.42
N SER A 147 -11.76 -29.16 -12.80
CA SER A 147 -12.19 -30.51 -12.39
C SER A 147 -11.53 -31.00 -11.09
N THR A 148 -10.28 -30.62 -10.84
CA THR A 148 -9.45 -31.09 -9.73
C THR A 148 -9.69 -30.27 -8.45
N ARG A 149 -9.72 -30.95 -7.30
CA ARG A 149 -9.93 -30.30 -5.99
C ARG A 149 -8.79 -29.35 -5.61
N GLU A 150 -7.56 -29.71 -5.99
CA GLU A 150 -6.35 -28.94 -5.67
C GLU A 150 -6.31 -27.63 -6.46
N ASP A 151 -6.61 -27.67 -7.76
CA ASP A 151 -6.63 -26.48 -8.60
C ASP A 151 -7.81 -25.56 -8.24
N ARG A 152 -8.95 -26.12 -7.82
CA ARG A 152 -10.04 -25.32 -7.24
C ARG A 152 -9.60 -24.57 -5.98
N SER A 153 -8.80 -25.22 -5.13
CA SER A 153 -8.21 -24.62 -3.94
C SER A 153 -7.20 -23.54 -4.29
N GLN A 154 -6.37 -23.77 -5.32
CA GLN A 154 -5.42 -22.78 -5.80
C GLN A 154 -6.13 -21.56 -6.40
N TYR A 155 -7.12 -21.77 -7.26
CA TYR A 155 -7.92 -20.70 -7.86
C TYR A 155 -8.51 -19.77 -6.80
N ARG A 156 -9.17 -20.32 -5.78
CA ARG A 156 -9.72 -19.53 -4.66
C ARG A 156 -8.65 -18.69 -3.96
N ARG A 157 -7.49 -19.28 -3.69
CA ARG A 157 -6.37 -18.57 -3.04
C ARG A 157 -5.89 -17.40 -3.89
N ARG A 158 -5.75 -17.62 -5.21
CA ARG A 158 -5.36 -16.57 -6.16
C ARG A 158 -6.41 -15.45 -6.27
N VAL A 159 -7.71 -15.79 -6.28
CA VAL A 159 -8.81 -14.80 -6.26
C VAL A 159 -8.70 -13.91 -5.02
N TYR A 160 -8.49 -14.49 -3.84
CA TYR A 160 -8.34 -13.71 -2.61
C TYR A 160 -7.05 -12.88 -2.60
N ALA A 161 -5.94 -13.40 -3.12
CA ALA A 161 -4.69 -12.65 -3.27
C ALA A 161 -4.89 -11.41 -4.16
N ILE A 162 -5.47 -11.60 -5.35
CA ILE A 162 -5.78 -10.51 -6.29
C ILE A 162 -6.73 -9.49 -5.67
N ALA A 163 -7.77 -9.94 -4.96
CA ALA A 163 -8.69 -9.04 -4.28
C ALA A 163 -8.00 -8.18 -3.22
N ALA A 164 -7.07 -8.74 -2.44
CA ALA A 164 -6.27 -7.97 -1.48
C ALA A 164 -5.31 -6.99 -2.16
N LEU A 165 -4.66 -7.39 -3.27
CA LEU A 165 -3.79 -6.52 -4.05
C LEU A 165 -4.55 -5.35 -4.69
N GLU A 166 -5.75 -5.61 -5.21
CA GLU A 166 -6.63 -4.58 -5.76
C GLU A 166 -7.06 -3.57 -4.67
N LEU A 167 -7.27 -4.04 -3.43
CA LEU A 167 -7.54 -3.15 -2.29
C LEU A 167 -6.32 -2.30 -1.91
N LEU A 168 -5.12 -2.87 -1.93
CA LEU A 168 -3.88 -2.12 -1.70
C LEU A 168 -3.67 -1.06 -2.79
N ASN A 169 -3.89 -1.41 -4.05
CA ASN A 169 -3.77 -0.50 -5.19
C ASN A 169 -4.75 0.68 -5.09
N ARG A 170 -5.97 0.45 -4.57
CA ARG A 170 -6.95 1.52 -4.31
C ARG A 170 -6.57 2.45 -3.17
N ASN A 171 -5.80 1.96 -2.20
CA ASN A 171 -5.39 2.71 -1.00
C ASN A 171 -4.07 3.46 -1.17
N LEU A 172 -3.58 3.62 -2.41
CA LEU A 172 -2.53 4.57 -2.80
C LEU A 172 -1.15 4.35 -2.15
N GLU A 173 -0.76 3.10 -1.92
CA GLU A 173 0.64 2.83 -1.56
C GLU A 173 1.50 2.77 -2.82
N SER A 174 2.62 3.50 -2.80
CA SER A 174 3.44 3.99 -3.93
C SER A 174 4.02 2.98 -4.94
N GLU A 175 3.66 1.70 -4.89
CA GLU A 175 4.12 0.69 -5.85
C GLU A 175 2.98 0.41 -6.85
N ALA A 176 3.21 0.69 -8.13
CA ALA A 176 2.24 0.38 -9.19
C ALA A 176 2.12 -1.15 -9.33
N ILE A 177 1.17 -1.75 -8.62
CA ILE A 177 0.91 -3.19 -8.72
C ILE A 177 0.16 -3.46 -10.03
N GLN A 178 0.74 -4.27 -10.92
CA GLN A 178 0.11 -4.73 -12.16
C GLN A 178 -0.96 -5.80 -11.90
N VAL A 179 -1.95 -5.50 -11.06
CA VAL A 179 -2.98 -6.45 -10.60
C VAL A 179 -3.75 -7.07 -11.78
N LEU A 180 -4.02 -6.28 -12.83
CA LEU A 180 -4.75 -6.74 -14.02
C LEU A 180 -3.94 -7.75 -14.85
N GLU A 181 -2.62 -7.56 -14.95
CA GLU A 181 -1.74 -8.49 -15.69
C GLU A 181 -1.67 -9.82 -14.95
N ILE A 182 -1.39 -9.81 -13.64
CA ILE A 182 -1.34 -11.02 -12.80
C ILE A 182 -2.69 -11.76 -12.82
N ALA A 183 -3.81 -11.04 -12.73
CA ALA A 183 -5.14 -11.64 -12.80
C ALA A 183 -5.40 -12.32 -14.16
N SER A 184 -4.90 -11.73 -15.25
CA SER A 184 -5.04 -12.29 -16.60
C SER A 184 -4.15 -13.52 -16.81
N GLU A 185 -2.91 -13.51 -16.33
CA GLU A 185 -1.99 -14.65 -16.37
C GLU A 185 -2.55 -15.85 -15.61
N TRP A 186 -3.22 -15.59 -14.49
CA TRP A 186 -3.84 -16.62 -13.67
C TRP A 186 -5.22 -17.07 -14.15
N GLY A 187 -5.77 -16.44 -15.20
CA GLY A 187 -7.06 -16.79 -15.78
C GLY A 187 -8.25 -16.56 -14.83
N ILE A 188 -8.19 -15.49 -14.02
CA ILE A 188 -9.21 -15.22 -13.00
C ILE A 188 -10.35 -14.38 -13.55
N ASP A 189 -11.58 -14.77 -13.23
CA ASP A 189 -12.78 -14.03 -13.64
C ASP A 189 -12.94 -12.72 -12.85
N LYS A 190 -13.26 -11.62 -13.55
CA LYS A 190 -13.44 -10.28 -12.95
C LYS A 190 -14.59 -10.21 -11.95
N SER A 191 -15.64 -11.02 -12.14
CA SER A 191 -16.77 -11.07 -11.23
C SER A 191 -16.39 -11.73 -9.90
N ASP A 192 -15.55 -12.77 -9.93
CA ASP A 192 -15.03 -13.44 -8.73
C ASP A 192 -14.16 -12.49 -7.90
N ILE A 193 -13.31 -11.71 -8.57
CA ILE A 193 -12.51 -10.65 -7.93
C ILE A 193 -13.43 -9.62 -7.27
N SER A 194 -14.45 -9.15 -7.98
CA SER A 194 -15.39 -8.16 -7.47
C SER A 194 -16.19 -8.66 -6.26
N GLN A 195 -16.59 -9.93 -6.27
CA GLN A 195 -17.27 -10.56 -5.14
C GLN A 195 -16.33 -10.74 -3.95
N ALA A 196 -15.09 -11.18 -4.17
CA ALA A 196 -14.08 -11.31 -3.14
C ALA A 196 -13.75 -9.96 -2.48
N ILE A 197 -13.62 -8.89 -3.28
CA ILE A 197 -13.43 -7.52 -2.77
C ILE A 197 -14.61 -7.09 -1.90
N LYS A 198 -15.85 -7.33 -2.34
CA LYS A 198 -17.05 -7.02 -1.54
C LYS A 198 -17.05 -7.78 -0.21
N LEU A 199 -16.64 -9.05 -0.24
CA LEU A 199 -16.58 -9.90 0.93
C LEU A 199 -15.52 -9.42 1.93
N ILE A 200 -14.32 -9.08 1.45
CA ILE A 200 -13.25 -8.52 2.27
C ILE A 200 -13.67 -7.16 2.82
N ASN A 201 -14.21 -6.25 2.00
CA ASN A 201 -14.68 -4.93 2.44
C ASN A 201 -15.83 -4.99 3.43
N LYS A 202 -16.73 -5.99 3.35
CA LYS A 202 -17.81 -6.15 4.33
C LYS A 202 -17.27 -6.30 5.76
N VAL A 203 -16.12 -6.97 5.89
CA VAL A 203 -15.40 -7.07 7.17
C VAL A 203 -14.92 -5.71 7.63
N SER A 204 -14.30 -4.96 6.72
CA SER A 204 -13.75 -3.62 6.94
C SER A 204 -14.81 -2.53 7.21
N ILE A 205 -16.07 -2.77 6.87
CA ILE A 205 -17.17 -1.84 7.14
C ILE A 205 -17.86 -2.20 8.47
N SER A 206 -17.86 -3.49 8.85
CA SER A 206 -18.47 -3.99 10.10
C SER A 206 -17.66 -3.63 11.35
N VAL A 207 -16.38 -3.32 11.16
CA VAL A 207 -15.52 -2.69 12.15
C VAL A 207 -15.45 -1.24 11.71
N ASN A 208 -15.44 -0.29 12.63
CA ASN A 208 -14.96 1.06 12.30
C ASN A 208 -13.50 1.07 11.78
N ASP A 209 -12.83 -0.09 11.66
CA ASP A 209 -11.62 -0.31 10.86
C ASP A 209 -11.98 -0.47 9.38
N ARG A 210 -12.18 0.67 8.70
CA ARG A 210 -11.76 0.73 7.28
C ARG A 210 -10.34 0.15 7.24
N LEU A 211 -10.03 -0.71 6.26
CA LEU A 211 -8.73 -1.41 6.20
C LEU A 211 -7.58 -0.44 6.35
N SER A 212 -7.13 -0.38 7.59
CA SER A 212 -6.28 0.66 8.11
C SER A 212 -4.87 0.10 8.11
N VAL A 213 -4.36 0.00 6.88
CA VAL A 213 -2.91 -0.01 6.66
C VAL A 213 -2.39 1.45 6.70
N SER A 214 -3.31 2.43 6.57
CA SER A 214 -3.04 3.88 6.68
C SER A 214 -3.56 4.57 7.96
N ASP A 215 -4.49 3.98 8.73
CA ASP A 215 -5.21 4.78 9.75
C ASP A 215 -4.39 5.13 10.99
N MET A 216 -3.25 4.50 11.25
CA MET A 216 -2.37 4.96 12.33
C MET A 216 -1.78 6.36 12.06
N ASN A 217 -1.69 6.78 10.79
CA ASN A 217 -1.23 8.13 10.42
C ASN A 217 -2.36 9.06 9.94
N ASN A 218 -3.53 8.53 9.59
CA ASN A 218 -4.63 9.30 9.01
C ASN A 218 -5.75 9.66 10.00
N GLN A 219 -5.83 9.04 11.19
CA GLN A 219 -6.82 9.43 12.21
C GLN A 219 -6.57 10.81 12.83
N THR A 220 -5.37 11.37 12.67
CA THR A 220 -5.00 12.72 13.10
C THR A 220 -5.02 13.76 11.98
N LYS A 221 -5.22 13.35 10.73
CA LYS A 221 -5.24 14.26 9.58
C LYS A 221 -6.65 14.76 9.33
N ASP A 222 -6.78 16.09 9.20
CA ASP A 222 -8.00 16.75 8.74
C ASP A 222 -8.50 16.06 7.46
N PRO A 223 -9.80 15.70 7.35
CA PRO A 223 -10.40 15.14 6.12
C PRO A 223 -10.07 15.93 4.85
N SER A 224 -9.83 17.24 4.98
CA SER A 224 -9.42 18.11 3.88
C SER A 224 -8.02 17.78 3.35
N ILE A 225 -7.10 17.41 4.25
CA ILE A 225 -5.73 16.99 3.89
C ILE A 225 -5.79 15.64 3.16
N ILE A 226 -6.59 14.71 3.67
CA ILE A 226 -6.77 13.40 3.01
C ILE A 226 -7.32 13.59 1.59
N ARG A 227 -8.34 14.44 1.43
CA ARG A 227 -8.92 14.72 0.11
C ARG A 227 -7.93 15.44 -0.82
N ASN A 228 -7.10 16.34 -0.30
CA ASN A 228 -6.02 16.98 -1.06
C ASN A 228 -5.04 15.92 -1.60
N ASP A 229 -4.56 15.04 -0.73
CA ASP A 229 -3.61 13.97 -1.07
C ASP A 229 -4.20 13.03 -2.14
N GLU A 230 -5.47 12.62 -1.97
CA GLU A 230 -6.17 11.77 -2.93
C GLU A 230 -6.35 12.45 -4.30
N LEU A 231 -6.76 13.72 -4.32
CA LEU A 231 -6.92 14.48 -5.57
C LEU A 231 -5.60 14.63 -6.30
N ASN A 232 -4.54 15.02 -5.59
CA ASN A 232 -3.19 15.13 -6.14
C ASN A 232 -2.71 13.81 -6.71
N HIS A 233 -2.88 12.70 -5.97
CA HIS A 233 -2.51 11.38 -6.45
C HIS A 233 -3.16 11.08 -7.82
N PHE A 234 -4.48 11.24 -7.93
CA PHE A 234 -5.17 10.93 -9.18
C PHE A 234 -4.79 11.89 -10.32
N LEU A 235 -4.58 13.18 -10.03
CA LEU A 235 -4.13 14.15 -11.03
C LEU A 235 -2.76 13.77 -11.60
N PHE A 236 -1.78 13.44 -10.75
CA PHE A 236 -0.44 13.04 -11.21
C PHE A 236 -0.46 11.69 -11.92
N ASN A 237 -1.25 10.73 -11.43
CA ASN A 237 -1.44 9.43 -12.09
C ASN A 237 -2.02 9.61 -13.51
N PHE A 238 -2.98 10.52 -13.69
CA PHE A 238 -3.52 10.85 -15.01
C PHE A 238 -2.54 11.69 -15.86
N GLN A 239 -1.65 12.48 -15.24
CA GLN A 239 -0.60 13.21 -15.96
C GLN A 239 0.32 12.27 -16.71
N ASP A 240 0.77 11.18 -16.08
CA ASP A 240 1.62 10.18 -16.74
C ASP A 240 0.94 9.63 -18.00
N HIS A 241 -0.36 9.34 -17.92
CA HIS A 241 -1.14 8.88 -19.06
C HIS A 241 -1.34 9.95 -20.14
N LEU A 242 -1.45 11.23 -19.77
CA LEU A 242 -1.51 12.36 -20.71
C LEU A 242 -0.18 12.56 -21.44
N CYS A 243 0.95 12.43 -20.72
CA CYS A 243 2.30 12.54 -21.27
C CYS A 243 2.54 11.53 -22.39
N GLU A 244 1.98 10.33 -22.28
CA GLU A 244 2.07 9.29 -23.31
C GLU A 244 1.25 9.60 -24.58
N ILE A 245 0.24 10.48 -24.52
CA ILE A 245 -0.65 10.77 -25.65
C ILE A 245 -0.25 12.07 -26.36
N ILE A 246 0.14 13.09 -25.60
CA ILE A 246 0.39 14.43 -26.12
C ILE A 246 1.89 14.72 -25.99
N ASN A 247 2.29 15.35 -24.89
CA ASN A 247 3.67 15.58 -24.47
C ASN A 247 3.64 16.08 -23.01
N PHE A 248 4.81 16.16 -22.37
CA PHE A 248 4.92 16.54 -20.97
C PHE A 248 4.46 17.98 -20.69
N ASP A 249 4.84 18.95 -21.53
CA ASP A 249 4.53 20.36 -21.31
C ASP A 249 3.03 20.64 -21.41
N SER A 250 2.36 20.07 -22.43
CA SER A 250 0.91 20.14 -22.58
C SER A 250 0.19 19.43 -21.43
N ALA A 251 0.66 18.25 -21.03
CA ALA A 251 0.07 17.51 -19.91
C ALA A 251 0.17 18.31 -18.60
N LYS A 252 1.32 18.94 -18.34
CA LYS A 252 1.51 19.82 -17.19
C LYS A 252 0.57 21.04 -17.23
N GLY A 253 0.37 21.63 -18.41
CA GLY A 253 -0.59 22.73 -18.60
C GLY A 253 -2.04 22.32 -18.33
N ILE A 254 -2.44 21.12 -18.78
CA ILE A 254 -3.77 20.55 -18.51
C ILE A 254 -3.97 20.34 -17.00
N ILE A 255 -2.99 19.74 -16.31
CA ILE A 255 -3.08 19.50 -14.87
C ILE A 255 -3.12 20.80 -14.07
N ALA A 256 -2.32 21.81 -14.45
CA ALA A 256 -2.36 23.12 -13.79
C ALA A 256 -3.73 23.78 -13.92
N SER A 257 -4.35 23.72 -15.11
CA SER A 257 -5.73 24.19 -15.33
C SER A 257 -6.73 23.38 -14.50
N ALA A 258 -6.56 22.06 -14.38
CA ALA A 258 -7.47 21.21 -13.62
C ALA A 258 -7.42 21.52 -12.12
N ILE A 259 -6.22 21.77 -11.58
CA ILE A 259 -6.02 22.23 -10.20
C ILE A 259 -6.73 23.57 -9.98
N GLU A 260 -6.64 24.51 -10.93
CA GLU A 260 -7.33 25.80 -10.84
C GLU A 260 -8.85 25.65 -10.82
N ILE A 261 -9.41 24.78 -11.66
CA ILE A 261 -10.85 24.47 -11.69
C ILE A 261 -11.31 23.85 -10.37
N LEU A 262 -10.59 22.85 -9.87
CA LEU A 262 -10.90 22.21 -8.58
C LEU A 262 -10.84 23.25 -7.43
N SER A 263 -9.81 24.09 -7.43
CA SER A 263 -9.59 25.14 -6.43
C SER A 263 -10.73 26.18 -6.43
N LYS A 264 -11.17 26.62 -7.62
CA LYS A 264 -12.32 27.55 -7.78
C LYS A 264 -13.64 26.96 -7.29
N GLU A 265 -13.82 25.65 -7.47
CA GLU A 265 -15.00 24.90 -7.04
C GLU A 265 -14.93 24.47 -5.56
N GLY A 266 -14.00 25.03 -4.77
CA GLY A 266 -13.93 24.82 -3.33
C GLY A 266 -13.38 23.46 -2.89
N GLU A 267 -12.67 22.75 -3.77
CA GLU A 267 -11.89 21.57 -3.38
C GLU A 267 -10.63 22.00 -2.59
N PRO A 268 -10.18 21.19 -1.62
CA PRO A 268 -9.02 21.52 -0.79
C PRO A 268 -7.71 21.28 -1.58
N ILE A 269 -7.51 21.97 -2.70
CA ILE A 269 -6.34 21.84 -3.56
C ILE A 269 -5.89 23.21 -4.09
N GLY A 270 -4.58 23.38 -4.29
CA GLY A 270 -3.99 24.66 -4.69
C GLY A 270 -4.13 25.74 -3.61
N ASN A 271 -4.57 26.93 -4.01
CA ASN A 271 -4.67 28.12 -3.14
C ASN A 271 -6.10 28.36 -2.61
N ALA A 272 -6.98 27.35 -2.64
CA ALA A 272 -8.38 27.51 -2.25
C ALA A 272 -8.49 27.88 -0.76
N SER A 273 -9.28 28.92 -0.45
CA SER A 273 -9.68 29.20 0.93
C SER A 273 -10.83 28.27 1.32
N PHE A 274 -10.77 27.67 2.51
CA PHE A 274 -11.76 26.71 3.05
C PHE A 274 -13.14 27.33 3.33
N ILE A 275 -13.43 28.52 2.81
CA ILE A 275 -14.51 29.38 3.28
C ILE A 275 -15.87 28.94 2.72
N ASN A 276 -15.89 28.28 1.57
CA ASN A 276 -17.14 27.84 0.94
C ASN A 276 -17.29 26.32 0.97
N ASN A 277 -18.35 25.86 1.63
CA ASN A 277 -18.69 24.43 1.76
C ASN A 277 -19.43 23.85 0.54
N GLU A 278 -19.58 24.64 -0.52
CA GLU A 278 -20.36 24.32 -1.71
C GLU A 278 -19.42 24.20 -2.91
N GLY A 279 -19.53 23.11 -3.67
CA GLY A 279 -18.64 22.82 -4.79
C GLY A 279 -19.11 21.63 -5.60
N LYS A 280 -19.10 21.74 -6.94
CA LYS A 280 -19.61 20.70 -7.86
C LYS A 280 -18.98 19.32 -7.62
N TYR A 281 -17.70 19.30 -7.26
CA TYR A 281 -16.91 18.07 -7.18
C TYR A 281 -16.87 17.41 -5.79
N ARG A 282 -17.32 18.10 -4.73
CA ARG A 282 -17.22 17.60 -3.35
C ARG A 282 -17.99 16.30 -3.10
N ASN A 283 -19.13 16.14 -3.77
CA ASN A 283 -19.96 14.93 -3.68
C ASN A 283 -19.46 13.80 -4.60
N MET A 284 -18.38 14.01 -5.34
CA MET A 284 -17.78 13.01 -6.23
C MET A 284 -16.56 12.35 -5.57
N SER A 285 -16.32 11.09 -5.92
CA SER A 285 -15.06 10.41 -5.57
C SER A 285 -13.87 11.18 -6.17
N PRO A 286 -12.73 11.29 -5.47
CA PRO A 286 -11.54 12.01 -5.94
C PRO A 286 -11.12 11.61 -7.36
N GLN A 287 -11.09 10.31 -7.66
CA GLN A 287 -10.77 9.80 -9.00
C GLN A 287 -11.67 10.36 -10.11
N LYS A 288 -12.98 10.46 -9.83
CA LYS A 288 -13.97 11.00 -10.77
C LYS A 288 -13.83 12.52 -10.89
N ALA A 289 -13.65 13.22 -9.77
CA ALA A 289 -13.42 14.66 -9.76
C ALA A 289 -12.16 15.04 -10.57
N SER A 290 -11.04 14.34 -10.35
CA SER A 290 -9.79 14.55 -11.09
C SER A 290 -9.95 14.25 -12.58
N MET A 291 -10.55 13.13 -12.97
CA MET A 291 -10.77 12.80 -14.39
C MET A 291 -11.71 13.80 -15.07
N GLU A 292 -12.79 14.20 -14.39
CA GLU A 292 -13.77 15.13 -14.94
C GLU A 292 -13.18 16.53 -15.15
N THR A 293 -12.38 17.01 -14.19
CA THR A 293 -11.71 18.30 -14.31
C THR A 293 -10.58 18.31 -15.32
N ILE A 294 -9.84 17.20 -15.47
CA ILE A 294 -8.87 17.06 -16.57
C ILE A 294 -9.56 17.17 -17.93
N ILE A 295 -10.70 16.51 -18.10
CA ILE A 295 -11.46 16.59 -19.36
C ILE A 295 -11.97 18.01 -19.60
N ASP A 296 -12.50 18.67 -18.57
CA ASP A 296 -12.94 20.07 -18.66
C ASP A 296 -11.76 21.00 -19.01
N SER A 297 -10.58 20.80 -18.43
CA SER A 297 -9.34 21.51 -18.79
C SER A 297 -8.89 21.25 -20.23
N MET A 298 -8.98 20.01 -20.70
CA MET A 298 -8.68 19.68 -22.11
C MET A 298 -9.65 20.39 -23.06
N ILE A 299 -10.92 20.52 -22.67
CA ILE A 299 -11.92 21.28 -23.44
C ILE A 299 -11.55 22.77 -23.47
N HIS A 300 -11.27 23.38 -22.32
CA HIS A 300 -10.89 24.79 -22.22
C HIS A 300 -9.61 25.13 -23.00
N LEU A 301 -8.64 24.21 -23.02
CA LEU A 301 -7.39 24.36 -23.78
C LEU A 301 -7.54 24.01 -25.27
N GLY A 302 -8.75 23.67 -25.74
CA GLY A 302 -9.04 23.50 -27.17
C GLY A 302 -8.62 22.15 -27.76
N TYR A 303 -8.34 21.12 -26.96
CA TYR A 303 -8.02 19.79 -27.48
C TYR A 303 -9.22 19.16 -28.20
N SER A 304 -8.96 18.32 -29.21
CA SER A 304 -10.01 17.65 -29.98
C SER A 304 -10.73 16.55 -29.19
N ASP A 305 -11.97 16.27 -29.57
CA ASP A 305 -12.77 15.20 -28.95
C ASP A 305 -12.12 13.81 -29.10
N GLU A 306 -11.34 13.59 -30.16
CA GLU A 306 -10.62 12.33 -30.41
C GLU A 306 -9.52 12.10 -29.37
N ILE A 307 -8.74 13.14 -29.05
CA ILE A 307 -7.66 13.06 -28.05
C ILE A 307 -8.26 12.83 -26.65
N ILE A 308 -9.35 13.54 -26.31
CA ILE A 308 -10.04 13.38 -25.02
C ILE A 308 -10.58 11.95 -24.86
N LYS A 309 -11.21 11.40 -25.91
CA LYS A 309 -11.71 10.02 -25.90
C LYS A 309 -10.57 9.01 -25.82
N CYS A 310 -9.47 9.23 -26.54
CA CYS A 310 -8.28 8.39 -26.47
C CYS A 310 -7.71 8.34 -25.04
N PHE A 311 -7.58 9.50 -24.39
CA PHE A 311 -7.17 9.61 -23.00
C PHE A 311 -8.11 8.86 -22.05
N PHE A 312 -9.42 9.11 -22.15
CA PHE A 312 -10.40 8.45 -21.28
C PHE A 312 -10.42 6.92 -21.46
N ASN A 313 -10.31 6.43 -22.70
CA ASN A 313 -10.37 4.99 -22.98
C ASN A 313 -9.13 4.23 -22.49
N LYS A 314 -7.99 4.89 -22.26
CA LYS A 314 -6.82 4.26 -21.63
C LYS A 314 -7.10 3.82 -20.19
N LYS A 315 -7.82 4.65 -19.42
CA LYS A 315 -8.16 4.37 -18.03
C LYS A 315 -9.57 4.87 -17.69
N PRO A 316 -10.61 4.15 -18.14
CA PRO A 316 -11.99 4.61 -17.99
C PRO A 316 -12.39 4.61 -16.51
N VAL A 317 -12.96 5.73 -16.05
CA VAL A 317 -13.48 5.87 -14.69
C VAL A 317 -14.97 5.49 -14.65
N PRO A 318 -15.41 4.65 -13.70
CA PRO A 318 -16.82 4.29 -13.55
C PRO A 318 -17.74 5.51 -13.41
N GLY A 319 -18.89 5.47 -14.10
CA GLY A 319 -19.87 6.57 -14.07
C GLY A 319 -19.56 7.76 -14.99
N MET A 320 -18.54 7.64 -15.86
CA MET A 320 -18.16 8.66 -16.85
C MET A 320 -18.34 8.20 -18.32
N THR A 321 -19.28 7.27 -18.58
CA THR A 321 -19.58 6.80 -19.95
C THR A 321 -20.11 7.90 -20.88
N TRP A 322 -20.48 9.06 -20.32
CA TRP A 322 -20.86 10.25 -21.05
C TRP A 322 -19.70 10.81 -21.89
N VAL A 323 -18.43 10.53 -21.58
CA VAL A 323 -17.27 11.01 -22.36
C VAL A 323 -17.30 10.45 -23.79
N ASN A 324 -17.76 9.22 -23.98
CA ASN A 324 -17.87 8.63 -25.31
C ASN A 324 -19.16 9.04 -26.06
N SER A 325 -20.24 9.35 -25.33
CA SER A 325 -21.59 9.52 -25.91
C SER A 325 -22.11 10.96 -25.94
N ARG A 326 -21.62 11.85 -25.05
CA ARG A 326 -22.18 13.20 -24.80
C ARG A 326 -21.12 14.31 -24.69
N LEU A 327 -19.86 14.04 -25.03
CA LEU A 327 -18.76 15.01 -24.95
C LEU A 327 -19.05 16.33 -25.67
N GLY A 328 -19.57 16.27 -26.91
CA GLY A 328 -19.92 17.47 -27.68
C GLY A 328 -21.07 18.30 -27.09
N ARG A 329 -21.92 17.73 -26.21
CA ARG A 329 -22.90 18.51 -25.44
C ARG A 329 -22.21 19.24 -24.27
N ARG A 330 -21.31 18.55 -23.57
CA ARG A 330 -20.55 19.15 -22.45
C ARG A 330 -19.61 20.26 -22.91
N ARG A 331 -18.94 20.06 -24.06
CA ARG A 331 -18.11 21.10 -24.69
C ARG A 331 -18.88 22.39 -24.97
N ARG A 332 -20.13 22.29 -25.43
CA ARG A 332 -20.98 23.47 -25.66
C ARG A 332 -21.35 24.19 -24.36
N ALA A 333 -21.75 23.43 -23.33
CA ALA A 333 -22.10 24.00 -22.04
C ALA A 333 -20.91 24.78 -21.40
N LEU A 334 -19.70 24.25 -21.50
CA LEU A 334 -18.49 24.88 -20.94
C LEU A 334 -17.96 26.09 -21.72
N VAL A 335 -18.46 26.32 -22.94
CA VAL A 335 -18.12 27.51 -23.75
C VAL A 335 -19.15 28.62 -23.54
N GLU A 336 -20.33 28.28 -23.03
CA GLU A 336 -21.42 29.22 -22.73
C GLU A 336 -21.33 29.81 -21.31
N ASP A 337 -20.59 29.16 -20.40
CA ASP A 337 -20.26 29.61 -19.03
C ASP A 337 -18.93 30.39 -18.96
#